data_AF-A0A1M6VRW9-F1
#
_entry.id   AF-A0A1M6VRW9-F1
#
_cell.length_a   1.000
_cell.length_b   1.000
_cell.length_c   1.000
_cell.angle_alpha   90.00
_cell.angle_beta   90.00
_cell.angle_gamma   90.00
#
_symmetry.space_group_name_H-M   'P 1'
#
loop_
_entity.id
_entity.type
_entity.pdbx_description
1 polymer ?
#
loop_
_entity_poly.entity_id
_entity_poly.type
_entity_poly.pdbx_seq_one_letter_code
_entity_poly.pdbx_strand_id
1 'polypeptide(L)'
;MRFLTVALIAALTTSVFAADKGKTAPGAYNLDLSRYDFIDTTQNRIQFPKGNASFAPFFNKMDTLVFENRGQVRILHIGGSHLQADVISGRIREHFIKEYPGASAGRGFVFPYSAARTNTPASYASAYKGIWDMNKNVQSEIKKPLGLLGIAVSTSDPRAEITLLLDRYNSEPLWGETKLRLFGYSDNNDVVPVLRVDTMDIYGKLDTASQSYVFTSPRPIDTIQIVFRWMDSLQQATIAQFITDSLIQDSIARAKEDSLKKANGDTAQNKKEPEAPPARIPNNVALPEVARDSMFQGECDVLDTACLAKLDSTNNAVVAAPEAVATPDSSKKNARPRFTLTGILTETSNPGITYTGVGINGAKVHDYFEEICPLFEKQLAYYKPDLVIFAIGINDANVEKFNDKQFRDDYDRLIARIKKVNPNVAIIFETNNDMYRKVKKKRFVQHPNGDVARKAFFALADKHKAGVWDKFGIMGGLGSMAKWEKADLAKADKVHFKLAGYNLLGDLFYKAIIQSYQEHIANLPAEKRKD
;
A
#
# COMPACT_ATOMS: atom_id res chain seq x y z
N MET A 1 -20.35 -67.74 49.97
CA MET A 1 -19.33 -66.68 50.18
C MET A 1 -18.81 -66.29 48.82
N ARG A 2 -19.42 -65.27 48.19
CA ARG A 2 -19.01 -63.85 48.12
C ARG A 2 -17.94 -63.60 47.05
N PHE A 3 -18.44 -63.22 45.87
CA PHE A 3 -17.76 -62.49 44.82
C PHE A 3 -17.35 -61.09 45.31
N LEU A 4 -16.17 -60.62 44.91
CA LEU A 4 -15.78 -59.21 45.00
C LEU A 4 -15.60 -58.67 43.58
N THR A 5 -16.50 -57.78 43.18
CA THR A 5 -16.47 -57.02 41.93
C THR A 5 -15.76 -55.70 42.22
N VAL A 6 -14.68 -55.39 41.50
CA VAL A 6 -14.09 -54.04 41.47
C VAL A 6 -14.54 -53.37 40.18
N ALA A 7 -15.42 -52.39 40.30
CA ALA A 7 -15.83 -51.51 39.20
C ALA A 7 -15.02 -50.22 39.27
N LEU A 8 -14.26 -49.93 38.21
CA LEU A 8 -13.55 -48.67 38.00
C LEU A 8 -14.51 -47.70 37.29
N ILE A 9 -14.99 -46.66 37.98
CA ILE A 9 -15.78 -45.58 37.37
C ILE A 9 -14.82 -44.44 37.05
N ALA A 10 -14.55 -44.25 35.76
CA ALA A 10 -13.90 -43.05 35.23
C ALA A 10 -14.96 -41.94 35.10
N ALA A 11 -14.78 -40.85 35.84
CA ALA A 11 -15.62 -39.66 35.72
C ALA A 11 -15.23 -38.88 34.45
N LEU A 12 -16.08 -38.91 33.43
CA LEU A 12 -16.05 -37.94 32.34
C LEU A 12 -16.51 -36.58 32.88
N THR A 13 -15.61 -35.59 32.86
CA THR A 13 -16.00 -34.18 32.97
C THR A 13 -16.21 -33.66 31.54
N THR A 14 -17.47 -33.47 31.17
CA THR A 14 -17.85 -32.76 29.94
C THR A 14 -17.69 -31.26 30.18
N SER A 15 -16.58 -30.69 29.71
CA SER A 15 -16.47 -29.23 29.55
C SER A 15 -17.27 -28.83 28.31
N VAL A 16 -18.49 -28.37 28.55
CA VAL A 16 -19.31 -27.67 27.55
C VAL A 16 -18.65 -26.31 27.29
N PHE A 17 -18.02 -26.14 26.13
CA PHE A 17 -17.66 -24.82 25.64
C PHE A 17 -18.96 -24.05 25.39
N ALA A 18 -19.24 -23.05 26.24
CA ALA A 18 -20.23 -22.03 25.95
C ALA A 18 -19.71 -21.19 24.77
N ALA A 19 -20.30 -21.39 23.59
CA ALA A 19 -20.07 -20.51 22.45
C ALA A 19 -20.55 -19.09 22.80
N ASP A 20 -19.61 -18.15 22.77
CA ASP A 20 -19.86 -16.73 22.96
C ASP A 20 -20.82 -16.22 21.86
N LYS A 21 -22.03 -15.82 22.25
CA LYS A 21 -23.16 -15.44 21.37
C LYS A 21 -22.97 -14.08 20.67
N GLY A 22 -21.74 -13.63 20.44
CA GLY A 22 -21.43 -12.29 19.94
C GLY A 22 -20.44 -12.19 18.77
N LYS A 23 -19.75 -13.27 18.39
CA LYS A 23 -18.78 -13.24 17.28
C LYS A 23 -19.40 -13.81 16.01
N THR A 24 -19.72 -12.95 15.05
CA THR A 24 -20.05 -13.37 13.68
C THR A 24 -18.85 -14.13 13.11
N ALA A 25 -19.09 -15.28 12.46
CA ALA A 25 -18.03 -16.01 11.76
C ALA A 25 -17.32 -15.08 10.75
N PRO A 26 -16.01 -15.25 10.48
CA PRO A 26 -15.33 -14.46 9.45
C PRO A 26 -16.08 -14.48 8.12
N GLY A 27 -16.25 -13.32 7.49
CA GLY A 27 -17.04 -13.11 6.28
C GLY A 27 -18.56 -13.08 6.47
N ALA A 28 -19.08 -13.37 7.67
CA ALA A 28 -20.51 -13.41 7.98
C ALA A 28 -21.05 -12.04 8.41
N TYR A 29 -20.87 -11.02 7.58
CA TYR A 29 -21.54 -9.73 7.71
C TYR A 29 -22.38 -9.40 6.46
N ASN A 30 -23.53 -8.75 6.69
CA ASN A 30 -24.49 -8.43 5.64
C ASN A 30 -24.04 -7.19 4.85
N LEU A 31 -23.81 -7.37 3.56
CA LEU A 31 -23.71 -6.28 2.60
C LEU A 31 -25.10 -6.06 2.01
N ASP A 32 -25.73 -4.93 2.29
CA ASP A 32 -26.99 -4.57 1.65
C ASP A 32 -26.72 -4.07 0.22
N LEU A 33 -26.90 -4.98 -0.73
CA LEU A 33 -26.75 -4.75 -2.16
C LEU A 33 -28.08 -4.69 -2.90
N SER A 34 -29.21 -4.64 -2.17
CA SER A 34 -30.56 -4.63 -2.73
C SER A 34 -30.80 -3.47 -3.71
N ARG A 35 -30.10 -2.35 -3.48
CA ARG A 35 -30.10 -1.15 -4.33
C ARG A 35 -29.16 -1.19 -5.55
N TYR A 36 -28.38 -2.27 -5.71
CA TYR A 36 -27.38 -2.40 -6.78
C TYR A 36 -27.67 -3.65 -7.63
N ASP A 37 -28.79 -3.64 -8.34
CA ASP A 37 -29.26 -4.73 -9.23
C ASP A 37 -28.28 -5.12 -10.35
N PHE A 38 -27.29 -4.27 -10.61
CA PHE A 38 -26.24 -4.48 -11.60
C PHE A 38 -24.99 -5.17 -11.07
N ILE A 39 -24.87 -5.36 -9.76
CA ILE A 39 -23.77 -6.10 -9.14
C ILE A 39 -24.19 -7.57 -9.03
N ASP A 40 -23.50 -8.45 -9.76
CA ASP A 40 -23.80 -9.88 -9.76
C ASP A 40 -23.05 -10.58 -8.60
N THR A 41 -23.70 -10.61 -7.44
CA THR A 41 -23.15 -11.27 -6.25
C THR A 41 -23.04 -12.78 -6.39
N THR A 42 -23.74 -13.41 -7.33
CA THR A 42 -23.65 -14.86 -7.57
C THR A 42 -22.28 -15.27 -8.14
N GLN A 43 -21.55 -14.30 -8.70
CA GLN A 43 -20.19 -14.45 -9.21
C GLN A 43 -19.11 -14.16 -8.15
N ASN A 44 -19.47 -13.68 -6.95
CA ASN A 44 -18.52 -13.25 -5.94
C ASN A 44 -17.83 -14.42 -5.23
N ARG A 45 -16.93 -15.09 -5.95
CA ARG A 45 -16.08 -16.19 -5.47
C ARG A 45 -14.72 -16.12 -6.14
N ILE A 46 -13.71 -16.74 -5.52
CA ILE A 46 -12.45 -17.01 -6.22
C ILE A 46 -12.68 -18.20 -7.16
N GLN A 47 -12.50 -17.96 -8.45
CA GLN A 47 -12.67 -18.98 -9.48
C GLN A 47 -11.34 -19.69 -9.74
N PHE A 48 -11.34 -21.02 -9.81
CA PHE A 48 -10.15 -21.83 -10.04
C PHE A 48 -10.28 -22.64 -11.34
N PRO A 49 -9.89 -22.10 -12.51
CA PRO A 49 -10.06 -22.78 -13.80
C PRO A 49 -9.43 -24.18 -13.88
N LYS A 50 -8.38 -24.45 -13.10
CA LYS A 50 -7.68 -25.75 -13.01
C LYS A 50 -7.78 -26.40 -11.63
N GLY A 51 -8.78 -26.02 -10.83
CA GLY A 51 -8.88 -26.43 -9.42
C GLY A 51 -7.90 -25.66 -8.52
N ASN A 52 -8.02 -25.87 -7.21
CA ASN A 52 -7.37 -25.06 -6.17
C ASN A 52 -6.14 -25.74 -5.52
N ALA A 53 -5.63 -26.85 -6.09
CA ALA A 53 -4.54 -27.61 -5.47
C ALA A 53 -3.26 -26.78 -5.22
N SER A 54 -2.99 -25.77 -6.05
CA SER A 54 -1.88 -24.81 -5.87
C SER A 54 -2.03 -23.90 -4.64
N PHE A 55 -3.23 -23.80 -4.07
CA PHE A 55 -3.50 -23.03 -2.86
C PHE A 55 -3.28 -23.84 -1.59
N ALA A 56 -3.07 -25.16 -1.68
CA ALA A 56 -2.86 -26.00 -0.51
C ALA A 56 -1.75 -25.49 0.43
N PRO A 57 -0.57 -25.00 -0.03
CA PRO A 57 0.43 -24.44 0.88
C PRO A 57 -0.06 -23.19 1.63
N PHE A 58 -0.83 -22.33 0.97
CA PHE A 58 -1.42 -21.14 1.58
C PHE A 58 -2.51 -21.52 2.59
N PHE A 59 -3.43 -22.42 2.21
CA PHE A 59 -4.49 -22.87 3.11
C PHE A 59 -3.94 -23.65 4.31
N ASN A 60 -2.93 -24.49 4.15
CA ASN A 60 -2.29 -25.17 5.28
C ASN A 60 -1.67 -24.18 6.27
N LYS A 61 -1.09 -23.06 5.78
CA LYS A 61 -0.62 -21.99 6.66
C LYS A 61 -1.75 -21.26 7.36
N MET A 62 -2.87 -21.02 6.65
CA MET A 62 -4.07 -20.48 7.27
C MET A 62 -4.61 -21.45 8.33
N ASP A 63 -4.60 -22.76 8.10
CA ASP A 63 -5.01 -23.78 9.07
C ASP A 63 -4.12 -23.77 10.32
N THR A 64 -2.80 -23.75 10.17
CA THR A 64 -1.88 -23.62 11.32
C THR A 64 -2.15 -22.33 12.09
N LEU A 65 -2.43 -21.23 11.40
CA LEU A 65 -2.74 -19.96 12.06
C LEU A 65 -4.09 -20.02 12.79
N VAL A 66 -5.15 -20.48 12.12
CA VAL A 66 -6.53 -20.40 12.60
C VAL A 66 -6.81 -21.44 13.68
N PHE A 67 -6.31 -22.68 13.52
CA PHE A 67 -6.58 -23.76 14.46
C PHE A 67 -5.57 -23.85 15.60
N GLU A 68 -4.34 -23.39 15.38
CA GLU A 68 -3.27 -23.54 16.37
C GLU A 68 -2.74 -22.21 16.92
N ASN A 69 -3.14 -21.08 16.34
CA ASN A 69 -2.59 -19.75 16.66
C ASN A 69 -1.07 -19.71 16.53
N ARG A 70 -0.53 -20.32 15.45
CA ARG A 70 0.92 -20.37 15.17
C ARG A 70 1.23 -19.96 13.74
N GLY A 71 2.44 -19.43 13.55
CA GLY A 71 2.96 -19.10 12.23
C GLY A 71 2.41 -17.80 11.65
N GLN A 72 2.92 -17.44 10.47
CA GLN A 72 2.58 -16.20 9.79
C GLN A 72 2.11 -16.47 8.37
N VAL A 73 1.05 -15.76 8.00
CA VAL A 73 0.53 -15.70 6.63
C VAL A 73 0.83 -14.32 6.08
N ARG A 74 1.45 -14.26 4.90
CA ARG A 74 1.90 -12.99 4.31
C ARG A 74 1.26 -12.78 2.95
N ILE A 75 0.47 -11.72 2.83
CA ILE A 75 -0.29 -11.40 1.62
C ILE A 75 0.29 -10.15 0.96
N LEU A 76 0.74 -10.29 -0.28
CA LEU A 76 1.19 -9.18 -1.12
C LEU A 76 0.11 -8.87 -2.16
N HIS A 77 -0.36 -7.64 -2.19
CA HIS A 77 -1.31 -7.15 -3.18
C HIS A 77 -0.60 -6.12 -4.06
N ILE A 78 -0.39 -6.43 -5.35
CA ILE A 78 0.28 -5.57 -6.33
C ILE A 78 -0.77 -4.93 -7.23
N GLY A 79 -0.74 -3.61 -7.38
CA GLY A 79 -1.73 -2.86 -8.13
C GLY A 79 -1.22 -1.56 -8.72
N GLY A 80 -2.14 -0.82 -9.34
CA GLY A 80 -1.93 0.53 -9.84
C GLY A 80 -2.64 1.58 -8.97
N SER A 81 -3.35 2.51 -9.62
CA SER A 81 -4.05 3.60 -8.94
C SER A 81 -5.19 3.16 -8.02
N HIS A 82 -5.85 2.04 -8.32
CA HIS A 82 -6.89 1.48 -7.43
C HIS A 82 -6.34 1.00 -6.08
N LEU A 83 -5.04 0.75 -5.99
CA LEU A 83 -4.42 0.21 -4.78
C LEU A 83 -3.53 1.22 -4.04
N GLN A 84 -2.97 2.24 -4.71
CA GLN A 84 -2.06 3.20 -4.06
C GLN A 84 -2.69 3.90 -2.85
N ALA A 85 -3.99 4.24 -2.93
CA ALA A 85 -4.71 4.88 -1.82
C ALA A 85 -4.98 3.93 -0.63
N ASP A 86 -4.67 2.64 -0.77
CA ASP A 86 -4.85 1.57 0.24
C ASP A 86 -6.29 1.44 0.77
N VAL A 87 -7.30 1.89 0.01
CA VAL A 87 -8.70 1.74 0.44
C VAL A 87 -9.12 0.27 0.35
N ILE A 88 -8.94 -0.39 -0.80
CA ILE A 88 -9.27 -1.82 -0.97
C ILE A 88 -8.41 -2.68 -0.03
N SER A 89 -7.09 -2.54 -0.11
CA SER A 89 -6.15 -3.34 0.70
C SER A 89 -6.24 -3.02 2.19
N GLY A 90 -6.50 -1.77 2.56
CA GLY A 90 -6.78 -1.36 3.94
C GLY A 90 -8.05 -2.01 4.46
N ARG A 91 -9.13 -1.96 3.68
CA ARG A 91 -10.39 -2.60 4.06
C ARG A 91 -10.24 -4.10 4.25
N ILE A 92 -9.60 -4.80 3.32
CA ILE A 92 -9.32 -6.24 3.42
C ILE A 92 -8.45 -6.54 4.66
N ARG A 93 -7.41 -5.74 4.91
CA ARG A 93 -6.52 -5.88 6.07
C ARG A 93 -7.29 -5.72 7.38
N GLU A 94 -8.15 -4.73 7.49
CA GLU A 94 -9.00 -4.54 8.67
C GLU A 94 -9.90 -5.74 8.94
N HIS A 95 -10.52 -6.30 7.90
CA HIS A 95 -11.35 -7.50 8.05
C HIS A 95 -10.54 -8.69 8.55
N PHE A 96 -9.35 -8.93 7.98
CA PHE A 96 -8.46 -9.99 8.50
C PHE A 96 -8.10 -9.79 9.97
N ILE A 97 -7.77 -8.57 10.39
CA ILE A 97 -7.36 -8.27 11.77
C ILE A 97 -8.55 -8.38 12.74
N LYS A 98 -9.72 -7.88 12.37
CA LYS A 98 -10.91 -7.85 13.23
C LYS A 98 -11.55 -9.22 13.41
N GLU A 99 -11.58 -10.02 12.35
CA GLU A 99 -12.35 -11.27 12.33
C GLU A 99 -11.54 -12.50 12.74
N TYR A 100 -10.20 -12.42 12.69
CA TYR A 100 -9.30 -13.43 13.20
C TYR A 100 -8.55 -12.90 14.45
N PRO A 101 -9.06 -13.12 15.68
CA PRO A 101 -8.40 -12.63 16.89
C PRO A 101 -6.99 -13.23 17.02
N GLY A 102 -5.99 -12.38 17.28
CA GLY A 102 -4.57 -12.76 17.25
C GLY A 102 -3.89 -12.60 15.88
N ALA A 103 -4.61 -12.13 14.85
CA ALA A 103 -4.12 -12.14 13.46
C ALA A 103 -3.34 -10.91 12.99
N SER A 104 -2.93 -9.99 13.85
CA SER A 104 -2.00 -8.94 13.41
C SER A 104 -0.56 -9.41 13.59
N ALA A 105 0.05 -9.92 12.52
CA ALA A 105 1.49 -10.14 12.45
C ALA A 105 2.22 -8.88 11.95
N GLY A 106 1.73 -7.69 12.32
CA GLY A 106 2.29 -6.40 11.92
C GLY A 106 1.74 -5.86 10.59
N ARG A 107 2.03 -4.59 10.32
CA ARG A 107 1.46 -3.84 9.20
C ARG A 107 1.91 -4.30 7.82
N GLY A 108 3.14 -4.82 7.70
CA GLY A 108 3.80 -5.10 6.42
C GLY A 108 4.65 -3.93 5.95
N PHE A 109 4.79 -3.75 4.63
CA PHE A 109 5.52 -2.58 4.12
C PHE A 109 4.72 -1.28 4.25
N VAL A 110 5.45 -0.22 4.58
CA VAL A 110 5.01 1.17 4.60
C VAL A 110 6.06 2.06 3.95
N PHE A 111 5.65 3.26 3.52
CA PHE A 111 6.52 4.18 2.78
C PHE A 111 6.15 5.64 3.06
N PRO A 112 7.11 6.58 3.14
CA PRO A 112 6.83 7.99 3.33
C PRO A 112 6.36 8.67 2.03
N TYR A 113 5.15 8.37 1.59
CA TYR A 113 4.58 8.90 0.35
C TYR A 113 4.52 10.44 0.31
N SER A 114 4.39 11.09 1.47
CA SER A 114 4.47 12.55 1.58
C SER A 114 5.83 13.09 1.10
N ALA A 115 6.94 12.45 1.46
CA ALA A 115 8.29 12.83 0.99
C ALA A 115 8.45 12.65 -0.52
N ALA A 116 7.71 11.70 -1.10
CA ALA A 116 7.62 11.50 -2.56
C ALA A 116 6.61 12.43 -3.25
N ARG A 117 5.93 13.30 -2.50
CA ARG A 117 4.91 14.24 -3.01
C ARG A 117 3.82 13.55 -3.83
N THR A 118 3.37 12.40 -3.36
CA THR A 118 2.32 11.60 -4.00
C THR A 118 1.30 11.14 -2.96
N ASN A 119 0.16 10.61 -3.42
CA ASN A 119 -0.91 10.18 -2.54
C ASN A 119 -0.42 9.19 -1.49
N THR A 120 -0.70 9.51 -0.23
CA THR A 120 -0.46 8.62 0.90
C THR A 120 -1.65 7.67 1.07
N PRO A 121 -1.41 6.37 1.34
CA PRO A 121 -2.42 5.43 1.81
C PRO A 121 -3.35 6.01 2.87
N ALA A 122 -4.66 5.78 2.77
CA ALA A 122 -5.64 6.25 3.77
C ALA A 122 -5.51 5.54 5.12
N SER A 123 -4.72 4.45 5.19
CA SER A 123 -4.58 3.64 6.40
C SER A 123 -3.49 4.12 7.37
N TYR A 124 -2.71 5.16 7.04
CA TYR A 124 -1.71 5.75 7.93
C TYR A 124 -1.37 7.17 7.46
N ALA A 125 -0.80 8.00 8.35
CA ALA A 125 -0.33 9.32 7.96
C ALA A 125 1.19 9.33 7.71
N SER A 126 1.62 10.21 6.80
CA SER A 126 3.03 10.39 6.45
C SER A 126 3.37 11.88 6.50
N ALA A 127 4.49 12.22 7.12
CA ALA A 127 5.06 13.56 7.16
C ALA A 127 6.57 13.51 6.94
N TYR A 128 7.17 14.64 6.54
CA TYR A 128 8.61 14.75 6.33
C TYR A 128 9.13 16.16 6.61
N LYS A 129 10.44 16.27 6.85
CA LYS A 129 11.21 17.53 6.88
C LYS A 129 12.36 17.46 5.89
N GLY A 130 12.84 18.62 5.48
CA GLY A 130 13.93 18.77 4.53
C GLY A 130 13.50 18.59 3.08
N ILE A 131 14.47 18.67 2.17
CA ILE A 131 14.27 18.56 0.73
C ILE A 131 14.50 17.11 0.28
N TRP A 132 13.56 16.59 -0.51
CA TRP A 132 13.55 15.20 -0.98
C TRP A 132 13.38 15.14 -2.49
N ASP A 133 14.16 14.27 -3.12
CA ASP A 133 13.93 13.81 -4.48
C ASP A 133 13.16 12.49 -4.46
N MET A 134 12.54 12.12 -5.57
CA MET A 134 11.78 10.89 -5.70
C MET A 134 12.01 10.22 -7.06
N ASN A 135 11.90 8.89 -7.11
CA ASN A 135 11.71 8.11 -8.34
C ASN A 135 10.55 7.12 -8.17
N LYS A 136 9.63 7.06 -9.14
CA LYS A 136 8.52 6.09 -9.25
C LYS A 136 8.74 5.26 -10.51
N ASN A 137 8.36 4.00 -10.48
CA ASN A 137 8.55 3.05 -11.58
C ASN A 137 7.81 3.40 -12.89
N VAL A 138 6.86 4.34 -12.84
CA VAL A 138 6.13 4.87 -14.00
C VAL A 138 6.81 6.04 -14.71
N GLN A 139 7.93 6.55 -14.18
CA GLN A 139 8.62 7.69 -14.77
C GLN A 139 9.52 7.25 -15.92
N SER A 140 9.65 8.13 -16.93
CA SER A 140 10.51 7.88 -18.09
C SER A 140 12.00 7.81 -17.75
N GLU A 141 12.42 8.45 -16.68
CA GLU A 141 13.80 8.46 -16.21
C GLU A 141 13.88 7.93 -14.77
N ILE A 142 14.47 6.75 -14.61
CA ILE A 142 14.70 6.12 -13.31
C ILE A 142 16.16 6.33 -12.92
N LYS A 143 16.40 7.32 -12.06
CA LYS A 143 17.75 7.72 -11.63
C LYS A 143 18.30 6.89 -10.47
N LYS A 144 17.46 6.06 -9.86
CA LYS A 144 17.77 5.32 -8.63
C LYS A 144 17.19 3.90 -8.71
N PRO A 145 17.96 2.87 -8.30
CA PRO A 145 17.46 1.50 -8.17
C PRO A 145 16.18 1.44 -7.33
N LEU A 146 15.08 0.98 -7.93
CA LEU A 146 13.81 0.81 -7.22
C LEU A 146 13.66 -0.59 -6.62
N GLY A 147 12.89 -0.64 -5.53
CA GLY A 147 12.59 -1.85 -4.77
C GLY A 147 11.23 -2.45 -5.06
N LEU A 148 10.77 -3.28 -4.12
CA LEU A 148 9.47 -3.96 -4.18
C LEU A 148 8.31 -2.96 -4.37
N LEU A 149 8.40 -1.80 -3.72
CA LEU A 149 7.34 -0.79 -3.73
C LEU A 149 7.27 0.02 -5.04
N GLY A 150 8.23 -0.13 -5.96
CA GLY A 150 8.27 0.66 -7.19
C GLY A 150 8.45 2.16 -6.97
N ILE A 151 8.90 2.58 -5.79
CA ILE A 151 9.11 3.98 -5.42
C ILE A 151 10.33 4.13 -4.51
N ALA A 152 11.02 5.25 -4.64
CA ALA A 152 12.14 5.65 -3.79
C ALA A 152 12.09 7.14 -3.50
N VAL A 153 12.61 7.53 -2.34
CA VAL A 153 12.91 8.93 -2.00
C VAL A 153 14.37 9.05 -1.60
N SER A 154 15.01 10.16 -1.95
CA SER A 154 16.38 10.43 -1.50
C SER A 154 16.50 11.85 -0.97
N THR A 155 17.49 12.07 -0.11
CA THR A 155 17.75 13.39 0.43
C THR A 155 19.24 13.62 0.65
N SER A 156 19.65 14.87 0.47
CA SER A 156 20.94 15.42 0.90
C SER A 156 20.74 16.63 1.82
N ASP A 157 19.52 16.83 2.35
CA ASP A 157 19.24 17.88 3.32
C ASP A 157 19.67 17.40 4.71
N PRO A 158 20.56 18.12 5.42
CA PRO A 158 21.02 17.73 6.75
C PRO A 158 19.91 17.75 7.82
N ARG A 159 18.74 18.33 7.53
CA ARG A 159 17.58 18.40 8.43
C ARG A 159 16.53 17.33 8.12
N ALA A 160 16.85 16.40 7.21
CA ALA A 160 15.90 15.43 6.70
C ALA A 160 15.37 14.51 7.81
N GLU A 161 14.05 14.34 7.78
CA GLU A 161 13.32 13.49 8.71
C GLU A 161 12.08 12.95 7.99
N ILE A 162 11.67 11.73 8.31
CA ILE A 162 10.36 11.18 7.92
C ILE A 162 9.63 10.71 9.18
N THR A 163 8.31 10.83 9.17
CA THR A 163 7.44 10.33 10.23
C THR A 163 6.27 9.58 9.60
N LEU A 164 6.01 8.37 10.07
CA LEU A 164 4.83 7.58 9.75
C LEU A 164 4.02 7.35 11.02
N LEU A 165 2.72 7.63 10.98
CA LEU A 165 1.78 7.42 12.08
C LEU A 165 0.81 6.32 11.68
N LEU A 166 1.08 5.09 12.12
CA LEU A 166 0.37 3.89 11.66
C LEU A 166 -1.08 3.84 12.16
N ASP A 167 -1.36 4.29 13.39
CA ASP A 167 -2.69 4.26 14.02
C ASP A 167 -3.46 5.59 13.92
N ARG A 168 -2.97 6.56 13.13
CA ARG A 168 -3.52 7.94 13.10
C ARG A 168 -5.03 7.99 12.84
N TYR A 169 -5.55 7.08 12.02
CA TYR A 169 -6.95 7.07 11.60
C TYR A 169 -7.75 5.92 12.20
N ASN A 170 -7.13 5.12 13.08
CA ASN A 170 -7.78 4.02 13.75
C ASN A 170 -8.48 4.51 15.01
N SER A 171 -9.72 4.08 15.23
CA SER A 171 -10.47 4.41 16.45
C SER A 171 -9.91 3.69 17.68
N GLU A 172 -9.29 2.53 17.47
CA GLU A 172 -8.62 1.72 18.47
C GLU A 172 -7.23 1.34 17.93
N PRO A 173 -6.16 1.36 18.75
CA PRO A 173 -4.83 1.00 18.30
C PRO A 173 -4.77 -0.41 17.70
N LEU A 174 -4.25 -0.53 16.48
CA LEU A 174 -4.04 -1.80 15.79
C LEU A 174 -2.56 -2.19 15.72
N TRP A 175 -1.65 -1.22 15.80
CA TRP A 175 -0.23 -1.41 15.55
C TRP A 175 0.58 -1.27 16.84
N GLY A 176 1.61 -2.11 16.95
CA GLY A 176 2.48 -2.18 18.12
C GLY A 176 3.83 -2.76 17.73
N GLU A 177 4.46 -2.12 16.75
CA GLU A 177 5.66 -2.65 16.10
C GLU A 177 6.86 -2.53 17.03
N THR A 178 7.66 -3.59 17.14
CA THR A 178 8.88 -3.59 17.96
C THR A 178 10.14 -3.76 17.12
N LYS A 179 10.00 -4.24 15.90
CA LYS A 179 11.11 -4.45 14.97
C LYS A 179 10.75 -3.94 13.60
N LEU A 180 11.67 -3.22 12.97
CA LEU A 180 11.46 -2.70 11.62
C LEU A 180 12.75 -2.76 10.82
N ARG A 181 12.59 -2.96 9.52
CA ARG A 181 13.66 -2.98 8.54
C ARG A 181 13.46 -1.84 7.54
N LEU A 182 14.44 -0.95 7.48
CA LEU A 182 14.47 0.16 6.54
C LEU A 182 15.35 -0.21 5.35
N PHE A 183 14.77 -0.38 4.17
CA PHE A 183 15.50 -0.65 2.93
C PHE A 183 16.00 0.66 2.31
N GLY A 184 17.32 0.80 2.22
CA GLY A 184 17.95 2.02 1.73
C GLY A 184 19.46 1.99 1.88
N TYR A 185 20.12 2.93 1.22
CA TYR A 185 21.57 3.00 1.16
C TYR A 185 22.04 4.46 1.11
N SER A 186 23.27 4.68 1.59
CA SER A 186 23.98 5.95 1.40
C SER A 186 24.89 5.80 0.19
N ASP A 187 25.03 6.85 -0.61
CA ASP A 187 25.86 6.79 -1.82
C ASP A 187 27.35 6.55 -1.47
N ASN A 188 27.84 7.09 -0.33
CA ASN A 188 29.23 6.92 0.14
C ASN A 188 29.37 6.37 1.57
N ASN A 189 28.34 5.71 2.12
CA ASN A 189 28.30 5.25 3.53
C ASN A 189 28.52 6.38 4.57
N ASP A 190 28.15 7.60 4.19
CA ASP A 190 28.33 8.85 4.92
C ASP A 190 27.04 9.36 5.61
N VAL A 191 25.90 8.69 5.38
CA VAL A 191 24.62 8.94 6.04
C VAL A 191 24.06 7.63 6.61
N VAL A 192 23.63 7.67 7.87
CA VAL A 192 22.98 6.55 8.55
C VAL A 192 21.57 6.94 9.00
N PRO A 193 20.55 6.10 8.76
CA PRO A 193 19.21 6.31 9.31
C PRO A 193 19.20 5.93 10.79
N VAL A 194 18.47 6.73 11.58
CA VAL A 194 18.31 6.57 13.02
C VAL A 194 16.82 6.57 13.34
N LEU A 195 16.35 5.56 14.06
CA LEU A 195 14.98 5.52 14.55
C LEU A 195 14.90 6.36 15.83
N ARG A 196 14.01 7.35 15.84
CA ARG A 196 13.72 8.13 17.05
C ARG A 196 12.49 7.57 17.75
N VAL A 197 12.64 7.24 19.02
CA VAL A 197 11.54 6.87 19.92
C VAL A 197 11.59 7.80 21.11
N ASP A 198 10.57 8.63 21.27
CA ASP A 198 10.52 9.70 22.26
C ASP A 198 11.73 10.66 22.09
N THR A 199 12.65 10.69 23.06
CA THR A 199 13.89 11.47 23.01
C THR A 199 15.12 10.64 22.67
N MET A 200 14.96 9.33 22.44
CA MET A 200 16.05 8.39 22.23
C MET A 200 16.29 8.13 20.73
N ASP A 201 17.55 8.25 20.33
CA ASP A 201 18.03 7.90 18.99
C ASP A 201 18.54 6.44 19.02
N ILE A 202 17.92 5.56 18.21
CA ILE A 202 18.24 4.13 18.08
C ILE A 202 18.93 3.90 16.74
N TYR A 203 20.17 3.43 16.77
CA TYR A 203 20.94 3.12 15.57
C TYR A 203 20.62 1.71 15.08
N GLY A 204 20.29 1.60 13.79
CA GLY A 204 19.95 0.32 13.17
C GLY A 204 21.20 -0.50 12.86
N LYS A 205 21.09 -1.83 12.96
CA LYS A 205 22.11 -2.75 12.48
C LYS A 205 22.07 -2.81 10.95
N LEU A 206 23.17 -2.43 10.29
CA LEU A 206 23.31 -2.54 8.84
C LEU A 206 23.33 -4.01 8.42
N ASP A 207 22.45 -4.35 7.47
CA ASP A 207 22.43 -5.61 6.74
C ASP A 207 22.85 -5.33 5.30
N THR A 208 24.12 -5.60 5.01
CA THR A 208 24.72 -5.37 3.68
C THR A 208 24.11 -6.28 2.62
N ALA A 209 23.63 -7.46 3.00
CA ALA A 209 23.03 -8.42 2.09
C ALA A 209 21.69 -7.91 1.54
N SER A 210 20.92 -7.13 2.30
CA SER A 210 19.71 -6.43 1.83
C SER A 210 19.93 -5.01 1.37
N GLN A 211 21.04 -4.36 1.76
CA GLN A 211 21.12 -2.90 1.84
C GLN A 211 19.95 -2.33 2.65
N SER A 212 19.89 -2.74 3.92
CA SER A 212 18.86 -2.27 4.84
C SER A 212 19.42 -2.09 6.25
N TYR A 213 18.65 -1.40 7.10
CA TYR A 213 18.96 -1.18 8.51
C TYR A 213 17.85 -1.80 9.35
N VAL A 214 18.22 -2.64 10.31
CA VAL A 214 17.27 -3.30 11.23
C VAL A 214 17.28 -2.58 12.58
N PHE A 215 16.12 -2.13 13.01
CA PHE A 215 15.93 -1.46 14.29
C PHE A 215 15.06 -2.30 15.20
N THR A 216 15.35 -2.25 16.50
CA THR A 216 14.53 -2.82 17.56
C THR A 216 14.16 -1.70 18.53
N SER A 217 12.87 -1.41 18.62
CA SER A 217 12.33 -0.44 19.58
C SER A 217 12.27 -1.08 20.98
N PRO A 218 12.55 -0.32 22.07
CA PRO A 218 12.45 -0.83 23.44
C PRO A 218 11.01 -1.15 23.88
N ARG A 219 10.01 -0.65 23.15
CA ARG A 219 8.58 -0.82 23.42
C ARG A 219 7.80 -0.89 22.10
N PRO A 220 6.57 -1.42 22.10
CA PRO A 220 5.67 -1.30 20.96
C PRO A 220 5.50 0.18 20.53
N ILE A 221 5.60 0.43 19.23
CA ILE A 221 5.41 1.76 18.62
C ILE A 221 4.44 1.67 17.44
N ASP A 222 3.61 2.69 17.30
CA ASP A 222 2.76 2.97 16.13
C ASP A 222 3.33 4.11 15.27
N THR A 223 4.36 4.81 15.79
CA THR A 223 4.98 5.97 15.18
C THR A 223 6.41 5.62 14.78
N ILE A 224 6.69 5.66 13.48
CA ILE A 224 8.03 5.42 12.94
C ILE A 224 8.61 6.77 12.51
N GLN A 225 9.49 7.32 13.34
CA GLN A 225 10.22 8.55 13.04
C GLN A 225 11.68 8.21 12.69
N ILE A 226 12.10 8.51 11.46
CA ILE A 226 13.49 8.26 11.01
C ILE A 226 14.17 9.59 10.73
N VAL A 227 15.35 9.76 11.31
CA VAL A 227 16.25 10.90 11.10
C VAL A 227 17.50 10.40 10.36
N PHE A 228 18.05 11.22 9.47
CA PHE A 228 19.23 10.87 8.68
C PHE A 228 20.45 11.60 9.24
N ARG A 229 21.37 10.87 9.87
CA ARG A 229 22.58 11.42 10.51
C ARG A 229 23.77 11.26 9.58
N TRP A 230 24.50 12.35 9.37
CA TRP A 230 25.76 12.29 8.62
C TRP A 230 26.88 11.85 9.56
N MET A 231 27.88 11.17 9.00
CA MET A 231 29.06 10.77 9.76
C MET A 231 29.84 11.99 10.30
N ASP A 232 29.89 13.09 9.53
CA ASP A 232 30.38 14.39 10.01
C ASP A 232 29.23 15.21 10.60
N SER A 233 29.02 15.02 11.91
CA SER A 233 27.95 15.72 12.65
C SER A 233 28.15 17.23 12.74
N LEU A 234 29.41 17.71 12.74
CA LEU A 234 29.71 19.14 12.81
C LEU A 234 29.37 19.81 11.48
N GLN A 235 29.74 19.18 10.37
CA GLN A 235 29.36 19.64 9.04
C GLN A 235 27.83 19.61 8.88
N GLN A 236 27.16 18.53 9.32
CA GLN A 236 25.70 18.45 9.28
C GLN A 236 25.06 19.60 10.04
N ALA A 237 25.49 19.88 11.28
CA ALA A 237 24.96 20.96 12.10
C ALA A 237 25.19 22.33 11.47
N THR A 238 26.39 22.57 10.95
CA THR A 238 26.76 23.85 10.31
C THR A 238 25.88 24.13 9.09
N ILE A 239 25.68 23.14 8.21
CA ILE A 239 24.86 23.31 7.01
C ILE A 239 23.38 23.39 7.39
N ALA A 240 22.91 22.60 8.36
CA ALA A 240 21.53 22.68 8.85
C ALA A 240 21.20 24.08 9.40
N GLN A 241 22.13 24.68 10.17
CA GLN A 241 21.98 26.03 10.69
C GLN A 241 21.93 27.04 9.55
N PHE A 242 22.88 26.98 8.62
CA PHE A 242 22.92 27.87 7.45
C PHE A 242 21.62 27.84 6.64
N ILE A 243 21.08 26.64 6.36
CA ILE A 243 19.82 26.52 5.62
C ILE A 243 18.65 27.10 6.44
N THR A 244 18.64 26.87 7.75
CA THR A 244 17.57 27.36 8.64
C THR A 244 17.58 28.88 8.69
N ASP A 245 18.75 29.49 8.85
CA ASP A 245 18.91 30.95 8.85
C ASP A 245 18.46 31.56 7.52
N SER A 246 18.84 30.94 6.39
CA SER A 246 18.41 31.38 5.06
C SER A 246 16.89 31.37 4.92
N LEU A 247 16.22 30.30 5.34
CA LEU A 247 14.75 30.21 5.24
C LEU A 247 14.04 31.22 6.15
N ILE A 248 14.61 31.53 7.31
CA ILE A 248 14.10 32.57 8.21
C ILE A 248 14.21 33.93 7.53
N GLN A 249 15.36 34.25 6.92
CA GLN A 249 15.53 35.52 6.20
C GLN A 249 14.55 35.66 5.03
N ASP A 250 14.34 34.61 4.23
CA ASP A 250 13.37 34.61 3.14
C ASP A 250 11.93 34.81 3.64
N SER A 251 11.58 34.19 4.78
CA SER A 251 10.27 34.38 5.41
C SER A 251 10.07 35.83 5.88
N ILE A 252 11.09 36.44 6.49
CA ILE A 252 11.06 37.84 6.93
C ILE A 252 10.93 38.76 5.71
N ALA A 253 11.67 38.49 4.64
CA ALA A 253 11.61 39.28 3.41
C ALA A 253 10.21 39.26 2.77
N ARG A 254 9.59 38.07 2.64
CA ARG A 254 8.21 37.94 2.14
C ARG A 254 7.20 38.65 3.01
N ALA A 255 7.30 38.52 4.34
CA ALA A 255 6.39 39.20 5.26
C ALA A 255 6.50 40.75 5.18
N LYS A 256 7.72 41.27 4.97
CA LYS A 256 7.96 42.70 4.74
C LYS A 256 7.37 43.15 3.40
N GLU A 257 7.54 42.37 2.34
CA GLU A 257 6.96 42.67 1.02
C GLU A 257 5.42 42.69 1.05
N ASP A 258 4.79 41.71 1.71
CA ASP A 258 3.33 41.67 1.89
C ASP A 258 2.82 42.86 2.73
N SER A 259 3.60 43.28 3.73
CA SER A 259 3.27 44.45 4.55
C SER A 259 3.38 45.75 3.75
N LEU A 260 4.39 45.88 2.87
CA LEU A 260 4.57 47.02 1.97
C LEU A 260 3.47 47.07 0.89
N LYS A 261 3.08 45.92 0.31
CA LYS A 261 1.96 45.82 -0.64
C LYS A 261 0.63 46.25 0.00
N LYS A 262 0.39 45.86 1.25
CA LYS A 262 -0.79 46.31 2.02
C LYS A 262 -0.75 47.80 2.37
N ALA A 263 0.44 48.38 2.61
CA ALA A 263 0.59 49.80 2.92
C ALA A 263 0.47 50.72 1.69
N ASN A 264 0.83 50.25 0.49
CA ASN A 264 0.82 51.05 -0.74
C ASN A 264 -0.51 51.03 -1.52
N GLY A 265 -1.56 50.37 -1.00
CA GLY A 265 -2.91 50.47 -1.58
C GLY A 265 -3.11 49.75 -2.93
N ASP A 266 -2.21 48.82 -3.32
CA ASP A 266 -2.37 47.98 -4.51
C ASP A 266 -3.42 46.88 -4.26
N THR A 267 -4.69 47.26 -4.22
CA THR A 267 -5.81 46.33 -4.42
C THR A 267 -6.05 46.17 -5.91
N ALA A 268 -5.35 45.22 -6.55
CA ALA A 268 -5.78 44.72 -7.85
C ALA A 268 -7.13 43.98 -7.69
N GLN A 269 -8.13 44.44 -8.43
CA GLN A 269 -9.53 44.02 -8.37
C GLN A 269 -9.76 42.55 -8.77
N ASN A 270 -10.62 41.89 -7.98
CA ASN A 270 -11.59 40.84 -8.35
C ASN A 270 -11.17 39.72 -9.33
N LYS A 271 -10.61 38.64 -8.77
CA LYS A 271 -11.13 37.28 -9.02
C LYS A 271 -11.53 36.68 -7.68
N LYS A 272 -12.78 36.21 -7.55
CA LYS A 272 -13.19 35.32 -6.46
C LYS A 272 -12.45 33.99 -6.62
N GLU A 273 -11.25 33.90 -6.06
CA GLU A 273 -10.66 32.64 -5.64
C GLU A 273 -11.27 32.26 -4.28
N PRO A 274 -11.59 30.97 -4.03
CA PRO A 274 -11.98 30.54 -2.70
C PRO A 274 -10.79 30.75 -1.76
N GLU A 275 -11.06 31.31 -0.57
CA GLU A 275 -10.04 31.63 0.44
C GLU A 275 -9.13 30.42 0.71
N ALA A 276 -7.88 30.51 0.26
CA ALA A 276 -6.81 29.64 0.72
C ALA A 276 -6.52 29.98 2.20
N PRO A 277 -6.48 29.01 3.12
CA PRO A 277 -6.15 29.29 4.51
C PRO A 277 -4.71 29.80 4.60
N PRO A 278 -4.43 30.79 5.46
CA PRO A 278 -3.13 31.47 5.49
C PRO A 278 -2.01 30.50 5.88
N ALA A 279 -0.87 30.63 5.21
CA ALA A 279 0.36 29.90 5.53
C ALA A 279 0.77 30.16 6.98
N ARG A 280 0.53 29.19 7.87
CA ARG A 280 1.08 29.16 9.22
C ARG A 280 2.37 28.37 9.22
N ILE A 281 3.45 29.00 9.66
CA ILE A 281 4.65 28.34 10.16
C ILE A 281 4.27 27.68 11.49
N PRO A 282 4.31 26.34 11.64
CA PRO A 282 4.05 25.72 12.94
C PRO A 282 5.34 25.68 13.74
N ASN A 283 5.49 26.62 14.68
CA ASN A 283 6.21 26.32 15.92
C ASN A 283 5.29 25.43 16.77
N ASN A 284 5.84 24.32 17.26
CA ASN A 284 5.15 23.19 17.92
C ASN A 284 4.19 22.39 17.03
N VAL A 285 4.57 21.15 16.75
CA VAL A 285 3.70 20.16 16.10
C VAL A 285 2.64 19.71 17.09
N ALA A 286 1.55 20.48 17.19
CA ALA A 286 0.24 19.89 17.45
C ALA A 286 -0.29 19.40 16.10
N LEU A 287 -0.41 18.09 15.93
CA LEU A 287 -1.09 17.50 14.77
C LEU A 287 -2.55 18.02 14.80
N PRO A 288 -3.07 18.66 13.74
CA PRO A 288 -4.41 19.21 13.79
C PRO A 288 -5.43 18.10 14.06
N GLU A 289 -6.33 18.30 15.03
CA GLU A 289 -7.56 17.52 15.10
C GLU A 289 -8.36 17.83 13.84
N VAL A 290 -8.68 16.80 13.07
CA VAL A 290 -9.52 17.00 11.90
C VAL A 290 -10.62 15.95 11.87
N ALA A 291 -11.83 16.45 11.65
CA ALA A 291 -13.07 15.70 11.56
C ALA A 291 -12.92 14.51 10.62
N ARG A 292 -13.70 13.44 10.87
CA ARG A 292 -13.70 12.19 10.10
C ARG A 292 -13.91 12.37 8.58
N ASP A 293 -14.29 13.56 8.12
CA ASP A 293 -14.43 13.97 6.71
C ASP A 293 -13.22 14.73 6.12
N SER A 294 -12.14 14.94 6.88
CA SER A 294 -10.95 15.69 6.40
C SER A 294 -9.96 14.87 5.57
N MET A 295 -10.23 13.58 5.33
CA MET A 295 -9.43 12.71 4.45
C MET A 295 -9.27 13.23 3.01
N PHE A 296 -9.93 14.36 2.68
CA PHE A 296 -10.06 14.94 1.34
C PHE A 296 -9.75 16.46 1.27
N GLN A 297 -9.20 17.10 2.32
CA GLN A 297 -8.95 18.55 2.36
C GLN A 297 -7.50 18.94 1.99
N GLY A 298 -7.02 18.45 0.85
CA GLY A 298 -6.08 19.21 0.02
C GLY A 298 -6.87 19.93 -1.08
N GLU A 299 -6.28 20.90 -1.77
CA GLU A 299 -6.91 21.50 -2.97
C GLU A 299 -7.26 20.46 -4.06
N CYS A 300 -6.71 19.25 -3.94
CA CYS A 300 -7.10 18.05 -4.69
C CYS A 300 -7.48 16.89 -3.75
N ASP A 301 -8.61 16.24 -4.03
CA ASP A 301 -9.03 14.95 -3.46
C ASP A 301 -7.97 13.87 -3.77
N VAL A 302 -7.57 13.07 -2.77
CA VAL A 302 -6.60 11.95 -2.89
C VAL A 302 -7.00 10.96 -4.00
N LEU A 303 -8.29 10.90 -4.33
CA LEU A 303 -8.81 10.03 -5.37
C LEU A 303 -8.93 10.74 -6.74
N ASP A 304 -8.70 12.06 -6.87
CA ASP A 304 -8.82 12.82 -8.13
C ASP A 304 -7.53 12.78 -8.94
N THR A 305 -7.38 11.71 -9.72
CA THR A 305 -6.23 11.48 -10.61
C THR A 305 -6.04 12.55 -11.68
N ALA A 306 -7.08 13.31 -12.06
CA ALA A 306 -6.97 14.40 -13.03
C ALA A 306 -6.43 15.70 -12.38
N CYS A 307 -6.79 15.96 -11.13
CA CYS A 307 -6.21 17.03 -10.30
C CYS A 307 -4.74 16.70 -9.96
N LEU A 308 -4.45 15.43 -9.70
CA LEU A 308 -3.10 14.93 -9.39
C LEU A 308 -2.18 14.92 -10.61
N ALA A 309 -2.66 14.53 -11.80
CA ALA A 309 -1.89 14.65 -13.04
C ALA A 309 -1.59 16.12 -13.39
N LYS A 310 -2.52 17.03 -13.04
CA LYS A 310 -2.28 18.47 -13.13
C LYS A 310 -1.20 18.92 -12.15
N LEU A 311 -1.26 18.52 -10.87
CA LEU A 311 -0.21 18.81 -9.88
C LEU A 311 1.15 18.24 -10.31
N ASP A 312 1.22 17.01 -10.81
CA ASP A 312 2.44 16.41 -11.35
C ASP A 312 2.99 17.21 -12.55
N SER A 313 2.10 17.76 -13.42
CA SER A 313 2.50 18.57 -14.58
C SER A 313 2.85 20.03 -14.24
N THR A 314 2.19 20.65 -13.26
CA THR A 314 2.45 22.02 -12.82
C THR A 314 3.62 22.10 -11.85
N ASN A 315 3.90 21.05 -11.07
CA ASN A 315 5.07 20.99 -10.20
C ASN A 315 6.38 20.72 -10.96
N ASN A 316 6.32 20.23 -12.20
CA ASN A 316 7.45 20.28 -13.12
C ASN A 316 7.81 21.71 -13.55
N ALA A 317 6.91 22.69 -13.36
CA ALA A 317 7.14 24.09 -13.76
C ALA A 317 7.58 25.01 -12.60
N VAL A 318 7.54 24.59 -11.32
CA VAL A 318 7.77 25.49 -10.18
C VAL A 318 9.11 25.29 -9.45
N VAL A 319 9.97 24.37 -9.89
CA VAL A 319 11.41 24.45 -9.56
C VAL A 319 12.24 24.15 -10.80
N ALA A 320 12.26 25.11 -11.73
CA ALA A 320 13.38 25.24 -12.64
C ALA A 320 14.58 25.79 -11.84
N ALA A 321 15.27 24.91 -11.10
CA ALA A 321 16.69 25.14 -10.86
C ALA A 321 17.39 25.06 -12.23
N PRO A 322 18.36 25.93 -12.54
CA PRO A 322 18.95 25.98 -13.88
C PRO A 322 19.51 24.61 -14.26
N GLU A 323 19.16 24.16 -15.47
CA GLU A 323 19.57 22.91 -16.07
C GLU A 323 21.10 22.79 -16.08
N ALA A 324 21.64 22.09 -15.09
CA ALA A 324 22.95 21.47 -15.19
C ALA A 324 22.72 20.01 -15.56
N VAL A 325 23.15 19.65 -16.77
CA VAL A 325 23.22 18.29 -17.30
C VAL A 325 23.69 17.33 -16.20
N ALA A 326 22.84 16.33 -15.90
CA ALA A 326 23.08 15.33 -14.88
C ALA A 326 24.29 14.46 -15.26
N THR A 327 25.44 14.81 -14.70
CA THR A 327 26.56 13.88 -14.50
C THR A 327 26.36 13.16 -13.15
N PRO A 328 26.82 11.92 -12.98
CA PRO A 328 26.76 11.22 -11.70
C PRO A 328 27.47 12.06 -10.63
N ASP A 329 26.74 12.47 -9.60
CA ASP A 329 27.20 13.40 -8.56
C ASP A 329 28.33 12.80 -7.68
N SER A 330 28.60 11.51 -7.81
CA SER A 330 29.64 10.78 -7.07
C SER A 330 31.09 11.18 -7.41
N SER A 331 31.29 12.04 -8.42
CA SER A 331 32.63 12.49 -8.87
C SER A 331 33.01 13.91 -8.42
N LYS A 332 32.11 14.65 -7.77
CA LYS A 332 32.41 16.01 -7.29
C LYS A 332 33.02 15.94 -5.90
N LYS A 333 34.21 16.55 -5.73
CA LYS A 333 34.96 16.65 -4.47
C LYS A 333 34.19 17.24 -3.26
N ASN A 334 32.98 17.78 -3.46
CA ASN A 334 32.13 18.43 -2.45
C ASN A 334 30.64 18.03 -2.54
N ALA A 335 30.29 16.86 -3.11
CA ALA A 335 28.91 16.40 -3.13
C ALA A 335 28.39 16.19 -1.70
N ARG A 336 27.17 16.67 -1.41
CA ARG A 336 26.57 16.50 -0.08
C ARG A 336 26.26 15.01 0.17
N PRO A 337 26.43 14.51 1.40
CA PRO A 337 26.01 13.17 1.76
C PRO A 337 24.56 12.91 1.36
N ARG A 338 24.28 11.73 0.79
CA ARG A 338 22.96 11.40 0.24
C ARG A 338 22.51 10.02 0.68
N PHE A 339 21.28 9.95 1.18
CA PHE A 339 20.62 8.69 1.50
C PHE A 339 19.42 8.45 0.57
N THR A 340 19.24 7.21 0.11
CA THR A 340 18.09 6.75 -0.68
C THR A 340 17.31 5.68 0.08
N LEU A 341 16.03 5.91 0.29
CA LEU A 341 15.06 5.01 0.92
C LEU A 341 14.13 4.40 -0.13
N THR A 342 13.88 3.10 -0.05
CA THR A 342 13.02 2.34 -0.98
C THR A 342 11.85 1.61 -0.30
N GLY A 343 11.84 1.54 1.03
CA GLY A 343 10.74 0.93 1.79
C GLY A 343 11.06 0.74 3.25
N ILE A 344 10.04 0.62 4.08
CA ILE A 344 10.15 0.22 5.49
C ILE A 344 9.23 -0.99 5.68
N LEU A 345 9.76 -2.10 6.18
CA LEU A 345 9.02 -3.31 6.52
C LEU A 345 8.93 -3.42 8.03
N THR A 346 7.71 -3.51 8.57
CA THR A 346 7.51 -3.88 9.96
C THR A 346 7.71 -5.39 10.10
N GLU A 347 8.59 -5.80 11.01
CA GLU A 347 8.92 -7.20 11.26
C GLU A 347 8.35 -7.62 12.61
N THR A 348 7.76 -8.81 12.68
CA THR A 348 7.38 -9.43 13.96
C THR A 348 7.53 -10.93 13.87
N SER A 349 7.64 -11.57 15.03
CA SER A 349 7.58 -13.02 15.19
C SER A 349 6.22 -13.51 15.67
N ASN A 350 5.29 -12.59 15.96
CA ASN A 350 3.96 -12.95 16.45
C ASN A 350 3.19 -13.72 15.37
N PRO A 351 2.39 -14.72 15.76
CA PRO A 351 1.43 -15.34 14.86
C PRO A 351 0.49 -14.29 14.25
N GLY A 352 0.06 -14.53 13.00
CA GLY A 352 -0.94 -13.67 12.37
C GLY A 352 -0.77 -13.48 10.86
N ILE A 353 -1.54 -12.55 10.33
CA ILE A 353 -1.60 -12.15 8.93
C ILE A 353 -0.90 -10.80 8.78
N THR A 354 -0.03 -10.69 7.78
CA THR A 354 0.44 -9.39 7.27
C THR A 354 -0.16 -9.16 5.90
N TYR A 355 -0.53 -7.91 5.62
CA TYR A 355 -1.11 -7.54 4.32
C TYR A 355 -0.43 -6.29 3.77
N THR A 356 0.44 -6.49 2.77
CA THR A 356 1.15 -5.40 2.10
C THR A 356 0.47 -5.05 0.78
N GLY A 357 0.00 -3.81 0.65
CA GLY A 357 -0.43 -3.24 -0.62
C GLY A 357 0.71 -2.49 -1.30
N VAL A 358 0.94 -2.75 -2.58
CA VAL A 358 1.92 -2.07 -3.44
C VAL A 358 1.19 -1.49 -4.63
N GLY A 359 0.97 -0.17 -4.62
CA GLY A 359 0.28 0.51 -5.70
C GLY A 359 1.04 1.76 -6.13
N ILE A 360 1.27 1.90 -7.44
CA ILE A 360 1.77 3.13 -8.05
C ILE A 360 0.78 3.59 -9.12
N ASN A 361 0.32 4.83 -9.01
CA ASN A 361 -0.59 5.48 -9.94
C ASN A 361 0.01 5.44 -11.35
N GLY A 362 -0.76 4.91 -12.31
CA GLY A 362 -0.34 4.77 -13.71
C GLY A 362 0.45 3.50 -14.02
N ALA A 363 0.80 2.68 -13.03
CA ALA A 363 1.63 1.50 -13.25
C ALA A 363 0.99 0.46 -14.16
N LYS A 364 1.85 -0.15 -14.95
CA LYS A 364 1.65 -1.30 -15.81
C LYS A 364 2.49 -2.48 -15.32
N VAL A 365 2.25 -3.67 -15.86
CA VAL A 365 2.94 -4.89 -15.40
C VAL A 365 4.46 -4.77 -15.54
N HIS A 366 4.93 -4.20 -16.66
CA HIS A 366 6.35 -4.05 -16.95
C HIS A 366 7.11 -3.09 -16.03
N ASP A 367 6.41 -2.20 -15.31
CA ASP A 367 7.05 -1.23 -14.40
C ASP A 367 7.65 -1.91 -13.16
N TYR A 368 7.29 -3.18 -12.93
CA TYR A 368 7.86 -4.01 -11.87
C TYR A 368 8.90 -5.00 -12.39
N PHE A 369 9.48 -4.79 -13.58
CA PHE A 369 10.56 -5.64 -14.09
C PHE A 369 11.93 -5.27 -13.52
N GLU A 370 12.95 -6.07 -13.84
CA GLU A 370 14.28 -5.96 -13.26
C GLU A 370 15.00 -4.70 -13.71
N GLU A 371 14.74 -4.27 -14.94
CA GLU A 371 15.31 -3.07 -15.55
C GLU A 371 14.86 -1.78 -14.84
N ILE A 372 13.69 -1.81 -14.19
CA ILE A 372 13.09 -0.67 -13.48
C ILE A 372 13.18 -0.85 -11.96
N CYS A 373 12.86 -2.05 -11.47
CA CYS A 373 12.88 -2.45 -10.07
C CYS A 373 13.92 -3.57 -9.82
N PRO A 374 15.23 -3.26 -9.89
CA PRO A 374 16.28 -4.26 -9.71
C PRO A 374 16.35 -4.82 -8.29
N LEU A 375 15.87 -4.08 -7.27
CA LEU A 375 15.87 -4.52 -5.88
C LEU A 375 14.60 -5.31 -5.49
N PHE A 376 13.67 -5.54 -6.43
CA PHE A 376 12.38 -6.18 -6.17
C PHE A 376 12.53 -7.56 -5.50
N GLU A 377 13.26 -8.49 -6.13
CA GLU A 377 13.41 -9.87 -5.63
C GLU A 377 14.12 -9.88 -4.27
N LYS A 378 15.15 -9.04 -4.12
CA LYS A 378 15.95 -8.87 -2.90
C LYS A 378 15.10 -8.44 -1.72
N GLN A 379 14.24 -7.44 -1.90
CA GLN A 379 13.34 -6.96 -0.84
C GLN A 379 12.19 -7.92 -0.60
N LEU A 380 11.65 -8.51 -1.68
CA LEU A 380 10.60 -9.51 -1.59
C LEU A 380 11.06 -10.72 -0.78
N ALA A 381 12.34 -11.10 -0.80
CA ALA A 381 12.87 -12.22 -0.01
C ALA A 381 12.71 -12.07 1.51
N TYR A 382 12.63 -10.84 2.03
CA TYR A 382 12.41 -10.57 3.45
C TYR A 382 10.93 -10.67 3.83
N TYR A 383 10.03 -10.37 2.88
CA TYR A 383 8.60 -10.52 3.08
C TYR A 383 8.11 -11.93 2.74
N LYS A 384 8.61 -12.55 1.67
CA LYS A 384 8.32 -13.91 1.22
C LYS A 384 6.82 -14.24 1.29
N PRO A 385 5.98 -13.64 0.40
CA PRO A 385 4.54 -13.77 0.48
C PRO A 385 4.08 -15.22 0.25
N ASP A 386 3.01 -15.60 0.94
CA ASP A 386 2.31 -16.88 0.80
C ASP A 386 1.18 -16.79 -0.22
N LEU A 387 0.62 -15.59 -0.39
CA LEU A 387 -0.36 -15.25 -1.40
C LEU A 387 0.05 -13.94 -2.08
N VAL A 388 0.01 -13.93 -3.41
CA VAL A 388 0.11 -12.71 -4.23
C VAL A 388 -1.21 -12.47 -4.94
N ILE A 389 -1.72 -11.26 -4.78
CA ILE A 389 -2.90 -10.75 -5.48
C ILE A 389 -2.43 -9.73 -6.52
N PHE A 390 -2.76 -9.96 -7.78
CA PHE A 390 -2.48 -9.03 -8.86
C PHE A 390 -3.75 -8.25 -9.22
N ALA A 391 -3.76 -6.95 -8.91
CA ALA A 391 -4.78 -5.97 -9.29
C ALA A 391 -4.15 -4.84 -10.15
N ILE A 392 -3.28 -5.23 -11.07
CA ILE A 392 -2.60 -4.35 -12.04
C ILE A 392 -2.95 -4.80 -13.45
N GLY A 393 -3.05 -3.87 -14.41
CA GLY A 393 -3.42 -4.22 -15.78
C GLY A 393 -4.40 -3.26 -16.43
N ILE A 394 -5.05 -2.39 -15.67
CA ILE A 394 -6.02 -1.46 -16.23
C ILE A 394 -5.35 -0.47 -17.18
N ASN A 395 -4.15 0.00 -16.85
CA ASN A 395 -3.37 0.90 -17.71
C ASN A 395 -2.78 0.19 -18.93
N ASP A 396 -2.48 -1.11 -18.83
CA ASP A 396 -2.05 -1.95 -19.94
C ASP A 396 -3.20 -2.13 -20.96
N ALA A 397 -4.44 -2.27 -20.47
CA ALA A 397 -5.64 -2.47 -21.29
C ALA A 397 -6.30 -1.16 -21.78
N ASN A 398 -6.07 -0.04 -21.08
CA ASN A 398 -6.60 1.30 -21.43
C ASN A 398 -5.77 1.97 -22.53
N VAL A 399 -5.68 1.29 -23.67
CA VAL A 399 -4.93 1.71 -24.86
C VAL A 399 -5.78 1.46 -26.10
N GLU A 400 -5.47 2.12 -27.21
CA GLU A 400 -6.26 1.94 -28.45
C GLU A 400 -6.19 0.50 -28.97
N LYS A 401 -5.01 -0.11 -28.95
CA LYS A 401 -4.77 -1.49 -29.39
C LYS A 401 -4.13 -2.27 -28.26
N PHE A 402 -4.92 -3.08 -27.56
CA PHE A 402 -4.42 -3.94 -26.51
C PHE A 402 -3.81 -5.21 -27.08
N ASN A 403 -2.58 -5.52 -26.67
CA ASN A 403 -1.88 -6.74 -27.05
C ASN A 403 -2.00 -7.75 -25.90
N ASP A 404 -3.00 -8.63 -25.98
CA ASP A 404 -3.27 -9.63 -24.96
C ASP A 404 -2.11 -10.62 -24.79
N LYS A 405 -1.39 -10.92 -25.89
CA LYS A 405 -0.23 -11.82 -25.84
C LYS A 405 0.89 -11.19 -25.03
N GLN A 406 1.28 -9.96 -25.36
CA GLN A 406 2.32 -9.24 -24.62
C GLN A 406 1.95 -9.07 -23.15
N PHE A 407 0.70 -8.74 -22.87
CA PHE A 407 0.22 -8.63 -21.49
C PHE A 407 0.39 -9.93 -20.70
N ARG A 408 0.10 -11.08 -21.31
CA ARG A 408 0.30 -12.39 -20.68
C ARG A 408 1.79 -12.73 -20.52
N ASP A 409 2.60 -12.44 -21.53
CA ASP A 409 4.05 -12.63 -21.47
C ASP A 409 4.69 -11.76 -20.37
N ASP A 410 4.20 -10.53 -20.20
CA ASP A 410 4.64 -9.61 -19.15
C ASP A 410 4.28 -10.14 -17.75
N TYR A 411 3.08 -10.67 -17.60
CA TYR A 411 2.67 -11.36 -16.37
C TYR A 411 3.53 -12.59 -16.07
N ASP A 412 3.87 -13.39 -17.08
CA ASP A 412 4.77 -14.53 -16.91
C ASP A 412 6.12 -14.11 -16.34
N ARG A 413 6.69 -13.00 -16.84
CA ARG A 413 7.95 -12.43 -16.33
C ARG A 413 7.82 -12.03 -14.86
N LEU A 414 6.79 -11.25 -14.50
CA LEU A 414 6.61 -10.81 -13.13
C LEU A 414 6.36 -11.99 -12.16
N ILE A 415 5.54 -12.96 -12.55
CA ILE A 415 5.28 -14.17 -11.76
C ILE A 415 6.56 -14.99 -11.57
N ALA A 416 7.41 -15.10 -12.60
CA ALA A 416 8.68 -15.80 -12.49
C ALA A 416 9.58 -15.16 -11.43
N ARG A 417 9.67 -13.82 -11.37
CA ARG A 417 10.42 -13.10 -10.33
C ARG A 417 9.93 -13.42 -8.92
N ILE A 418 8.61 -13.46 -8.72
CA ILE A 418 8.00 -13.79 -7.42
C ILE A 418 8.27 -15.25 -7.06
N LYS A 419 8.11 -16.18 -8.00
CA LYS A 419 8.32 -17.62 -7.78
C LYS A 419 9.79 -17.97 -7.52
N LYS A 420 10.77 -17.18 -7.98
CA LYS A 420 12.17 -17.32 -7.54
C LYS A 420 12.32 -17.15 -6.02
N VAL A 421 11.51 -16.28 -5.41
CA VAL A 421 11.53 -16.02 -3.96
C VAL A 421 10.70 -17.03 -3.18
N ASN A 422 9.49 -17.33 -3.65
CA ASN A 422 8.65 -18.37 -3.07
C ASN A 422 7.99 -19.22 -4.17
N PRO A 423 8.54 -20.41 -4.48
CA PRO A 423 7.97 -21.31 -5.48
C PRO A 423 6.54 -21.79 -5.15
N ASN A 424 6.17 -21.80 -3.87
CA ASN A 424 4.88 -22.29 -3.38
C ASN A 424 3.84 -21.17 -3.17
N VAL A 425 4.12 -19.96 -3.66
CA VAL A 425 3.20 -18.82 -3.53
C VAL A 425 1.87 -19.09 -4.24
N ALA A 426 0.77 -18.90 -3.54
CA ALA A 426 -0.56 -18.88 -4.16
C ALA A 426 -0.74 -17.57 -4.95
N ILE A 427 -1.50 -17.61 -6.03
CA ILE A 427 -1.71 -16.45 -6.89
C ILE A 427 -3.21 -16.24 -7.13
N ILE A 428 -3.69 -15.02 -6.94
CA ILE A 428 -5.01 -14.56 -7.38
C ILE A 428 -4.83 -13.42 -8.39
N PHE A 429 -5.55 -13.49 -9.50
CA PHE A 429 -5.73 -12.35 -10.40
C PHE A 429 -7.07 -11.66 -10.10
N GLU A 430 -7.04 -10.37 -9.78
CA GLU A 430 -8.21 -9.50 -9.84
C GLU A 430 -8.34 -9.00 -11.28
N THR A 431 -9.45 -9.29 -11.96
CA THR A 431 -9.65 -8.75 -13.31
C THR A 431 -9.82 -7.23 -13.27
N ASN A 432 -9.49 -6.56 -14.36
CA ASN A 432 -9.73 -5.11 -14.48
C ASN A 432 -11.22 -4.80 -14.29
N ASN A 433 -11.56 -3.66 -13.71
CA ASN A 433 -12.93 -3.15 -13.82
C ASN A 433 -13.30 -2.78 -15.25
N ASP A 434 -14.60 -2.65 -15.50
CA ASP A 434 -15.10 -1.97 -16.68
C ASP A 434 -14.60 -0.52 -16.71
N MET A 435 -14.31 -0.02 -17.91
CA MET A 435 -13.76 1.32 -18.12
C MET A 435 -14.30 1.95 -19.39
N TYR A 436 -14.32 3.27 -19.44
CA TYR A 436 -14.73 4.03 -20.63
C TYR A 436 -13.59 4.87 -21.17
N ARG A 437 -13.57 5.08 -22.50
CA ARG A 437 -12.70 6.07 -23.14
C ARG A 437 -13.43 7.39 -23.35
N LYS A 438 -12.78 8.49 -23.01
CA LYS A 438 -13.26 9.84 -23.32
C LYS A 438 -13.03 10.11 -24.80
N VAL A 439 -14.09 10.46 -25.53
CA VAL A 439 -14.04 10.73 -26.98
C VAL A 439 -14.29 12.20 -27.32
N LYS A 440 -15.01 12.94 -26.47
CA LYS A 440 -15.19 14.40 -26.53
C LYS A 440 -15.39 14.95 -25.11
N LYS A 441 -15.45 16.27 -24.94
CA LYS A 441 -15.81 16.90 -23.66
C LYS A 441 -17.13 16.32 -23.15
N LYS A 442 -17.12 15.75 -21.94
CA LYS A 442 -18.26 15.07 -21.29
C LYS A 442 -18.87 13.89 -22.07
N ARG A 443 -18.21 13.36 -23.11
CA ARG A 443 -18.68 12.22 -23.89
C ARG A 443 -17.72 11.04 -23.75
N PHE A 444 -18.26 9.93 -23.24
CA PHE A 444 -17.55 8.70 -22.98
C PHE A 444 -18.21 7.56 -23.76
N VAL A 445 -17.41 6.61 -24.23
CA VAL A 445 -17.88 5.36 -24.83
C VAL A 445 -17.19 4.18 -24.16
N GLN A 446 -17.88 3.04 -24.13
CA GLN A 446 -17.35 1.81 -23.54
C GLN A 446 -16.01 1.44 -24.19
N HIS A 447 -15.06 1.00 -23.36
CA HIS A 447 -13.76 0.57 -23.85
C HIS A 447 -13.82 -0.91 -24.30
N PRO A 448 -13.51 -1.25 -25.56
CA PRO A 448 -13.69 -2.62 -26.06
C PRO A 448 -12.75 -3.65 -25.40
N ASN A 449 -11.62 -3.18 -24.88
CA ASN A 449 -10.57 -4.05 -24.34
C ASN A 449 -10.90 -4.68 -22.97
N GLY A 450 -11.96 -4.25 -22.27
CA GLY A 450 -12.28 -4.78 -20.93
C GLY A 450 -12.48 -6.30 -20.91
N ASP A 451 -13.31 -6.81 -21.82
CA ASP A 451 -13.56 -8.26 -21.93
C ASP A 451 -12.35 -9.03 -22.47
N VAL A 452 -11.55 -8.41 -23.35
CA VAL A 452 -10.31 -9.02 -23.86
C VAL A 452 -9.28 -9.19 -22.73
N ALA A 453 -9.08 -8.15 -21.91
CA ALA A 453 -8.21 -8.21 -20.73
C ALA A 453 -8.72 -9.24 -19.71
N ARG A 454 -10.04 -9.27 -19.45
CA ARG A 454 -10.67 -10.30 -18.61
C ARG A 454 -10.32 -11.71 -19.08
N LYS A 455 -10.48 -12.02 -20.37
CA LYS A 455 -10.11 -13.33 -20.93
C LYS A 455 -8.63 -13.65 -20.76
N ALA A 456 -7.75 -12.64 -20.89
CA ALA A 456 -6.32 -12.81 -20.66
C ALA A 456 -6.00 -13.22 -19.21
N PHE A 457 -6.69 -12.65 -18.21
CA PHE A 457 -6.54 -13.08 -16.81
C PHE A 457 -6.98 -14.53 -16.57
N PHE A 458 -8.09 -14.98 -17.18
CA PHE A 458 -8.50 -16.37 -17.11
C PHE A 458 -7.49 -17.31 -17.77
N ALA A 459 -6.91 -16.92 -18.92
CA ALA A 459 -5.84 -17.69 -19.56
C ALA A 459 -4.56 -17.75 -18.72
N LEU A 460 -4.21 -16.67 -18.02
CA LEU A 460 -3.11 -16.65 -17.06
C LEU A 460 -3.38 -17.57 -15.88
N ALA A 461 -4.60 -17.56 -15.34
CA ALA A 461 -4.99 -18.43 -14.24
C ALA A 461 -4.97 -19.90 -14.62
N ASP A 462 -5.40 -20.24 -15.84
CA ASP A 462 -5.28 -21.58 -16.40
C ASP A 462 -3.81 -22.03 -16.45
N LYS A 463 -2.94 -21.20 -17.04
CA LYS A 463 -1.50 -21.49 -17.19
C LYS A 463 -0.78 -21.62 -15.85
N HIS A 464 -1.06 -20.73 -14.90
CA HIS A 464 -0.35 -20.66 -13.62
C HIS A 464 -1.02 -21.44 -12.49
N LYS A 465 -2.14 -22.11 -12.78
CA LYS A 465 -3.00 -22.78 -11.77
C LYS A 465 -3.37 -21.79 -10.66
N ALA A 466 -3.82 -20.60 -11.03
CA ALA A 466 -4.11 -19.51 -10.11
C ALA A 466 -5.63 -19.35 -9.90
N GLY A 467 -6.01 -18.58 -8.88
CA GLY A 467 -7.38 -18.10 -8.70
C GLY A 467 -7.66 -16.84 -9.51
N VAL A 468 -8.93 -16.60 -9.85
CA VAL A 468 -9.41 -15.35 -10.45
C VAL A 468 -10.56 -14.81 -9.61
N TRP A 469 -10.46 -13.55 -9.18
CA TRP A 469 -11.62 -12.79 -8.72
C TRP A 469 -12.10 -11.92 -9.88
N ASP A 470 -13.21 -12.32 -10.51
CA ASP A 470 -13.74 -11.70 -11.73
C ASP A 470 -14.50 -10.40 -11.44
N LYS A 471 -13.78 -9.39 -10.97
CA LYS A 471 -14.30 -8.05 -10.69
C LYS A 471 -15.09 -7.48 -11.87
N PHE A 472 -14.60 -7.64 -13.10
CA PHE A 472 -15.34 -7.21 -14.30
C PHE A 472 -16.75 -7.83 -14.36
N GLY A 473 -16.84 -9.15 -14.17
CA GLY A 473 -18.11 -9.87 -14.16
C GLY A 473 -19.01 -9.44 -12.99
N ILE A 474 -18.46 -9.41 -11.77
CA ILE A 474 -19.17 -9.03 -10.53
C ILE A 474 -19.76 -7.62 -10.64
N MET A 475 -19.04 -6.68 -11.27
CA MET A 475 -19.53 -5.32 -11.47
C MET A 475 -20.75 -5.23 -12.40
N GLY A 476 -21.02 -6.26 -13.20
CA GLY A 476 -22.07 -6.29 -14.23
C GLY A 476 -21.54 -6.23 -15.67
N GLY A 477 -20.23 -6.45 -15.88
CA GLY A 477 -19.61 -6.56 -17.19
C GLY A 477 -19.50 -5.23 -17.96
N LEU A 478 -19.49 -5.32 -19.29
CA LEU A 478 -19.30 -4.17 -20.18
C LEU A 478 -20.39 -3.12 -19.94
N GLY A 479 -19.96 -1.89 -19.66
CA GLY A 479 -20.84 -0.77 -19.39
C GLY A 479 -21.25 -0.59 -17.94
N SER A 480 -20.91 -1.54 -17.05
CA SER A 480 -21.19 -1.46 -15.62
C SER A 480 -20.64 -0.20 -14.97
N MET A 481 -19.53 0.35 -15.45
CA MET A 481 -18.92 1.51 -14.80
C MET A 481 -19.81 2.76 -14.84
N ALA A 482 -20.66 2.90 -15.86
CA ALA A 482 -21.67 3.96 -15.90
C ALA A 482 -22.79 3.76 -14.86
N LYS A 483 -23.14 2.50 -14.55
CA LYS A 483 -24.12 2.17 -13.50
C LYS A 483 -23.53 2.44 -12.12
N TRP A 484 -22.27 2.06 -11.89
CA TRP A 484 -21.53 2.37 -10.68
C TRP A 484 -21.39 3.88 -10.46
N GLU A 485 -21.17 4.67 -11.52
CA GLU A 485 -21.13 6.14 -11.42
C GLU A 485 -22.51 6.70 -11.04
N LYS A 486 -23.57 6.24 -11.72
CA LYS A 486 -24.95 6.67 -11.42
C LYS A 486 -25.37 6.34 -9.98
N ALA A 487 -24.82 5.25 -9.42
CA ALA A 487 -25.05 4.81 -8.05
C ALA A 487 -24.14 5.49 -7.01
N ASP A 488 -23.37 6.50 -7.41
CA ASP A 488 -22.41 7.22 -6.56
C ASP A 488 -21.25 6.36 -6.01
N LEU A 489 -20.94 5.24 -6.67
CA LEU A 489 -19.84 4.35 -6.32
C LEU A 489 -18.58 4.62 -7.17
N ALA A 490 -18.74 5.23 -8.35
CA ALA A 490 -17.66 5.55 -9.27
C ALA A 490 -17.51 7.05 -9.57
N LYS A 491 -16.32 7.44 -10.04
CA LYS A 491 -15.99 8.80 -10.46
C LYS A 491 -16.48 9.07 -11.89
N ALA A 492 -16.60 10.36 -12.19
CA ALA A 492 -17.03 10.85 -13.50
C ALA A 492 -16.04 10.56 -14.64
N ASP A 493 -14.82 10.12 -14.32
CA ASP A 493 -13.86 9.64 -15.31
C ASP A 493 -14.19 8.26 -15.87
N LYS A 494 -15.12 7.53 -15.22
CA LYS A 494 -15.55 6.16 -15.56
C LYS A 494 -14.38 5.17 -15.63
N VAL A 495 -13.39 5.36 -14.75
CA VAL A 495 -12.27 4.45 -14.54
C VAL A 495 -12.06 4.22 -13.03
N HIS A 496 -12.09 5.29 -12.23
CA HIS A 496 -11.83 5.24 -10.80
C HIS A 496 -13.11 5.18 -9.95
N PHE A 497 -12.97 4.66 -8.73
CA PHE A 497 -14.07 4.57 -7.78
C PHE A 497 -14.06 5.73 -6.78
N LYS A 498 -15.21 5.97 -6.15
CA LYS A 498 -15.30 6.78 -4.93
C LYS A 498 -14.96 5.89 -3.73
N LEU A 499 -14.77 6.50 -2.55
CA LEU A 499 -14.46 5.78 -1.31
C LEU A 499 -15.47 4.64 -1.05
N ALA A 500 -16.77 4.91 -1.18
CA ALA A 500 -17.83 3.91 -1.01
C ALA A 500 -17.69 2.73 -1.99
N GLY A 501 -17.39 2.99 -3.26
CA GLY A 501 -17.18 1.94 -4.26
C GLY A 501 -15.93 1.10 -3.98
N TYR A 502 -14.82 1.73 -3.58
CA TYR A 502 -13.61 1.01 -3.19
C TYR A 502 -13.82 0.15 -1.93
N ASN A 503 -14.51 0.66 -0.92
CA ASN A 503 -14.85 -0.12 0.28
C ASN A 503 -15.73 -1.33 -0.07
N LEU A 504 -16.74 -1.13 -0.91
CA LEU A 504 -17.61 -2.22 -1.36
C LEU A 504 -16.82 -3.32 -2.11
N LEU A 505 -15.89 -2.92 -2.98
CA LEU A 505 -15.01 -3.87 -3.67
C LEU A 505 -14.10 -4.63 -2.68
N GLY A 506 -13.55 -3.93 -1.68
CA GLY A 506 -12.77 -4.55 -0.61
C GLY A 506 -13.57 -5.59 0.18
N ASP A 507 -14.82 -5.28 0.52
CA ASP A 507 -15.72 -6.19 1.25
C ASP A 507 -16.07 -7.42 0.42
N LEU A 508 -16.45 -7.22 -0.85
CA LEU A 508 -16.75 -8.32 -1.77
C LEU A 508 -15.54 -9.24 -1.96
N PHE A 509 -14.34 -8.67 -2.14
CA PHE A 509 -13.14 -9.45 -2.35
C PHE A 509 -12.72 -10.21 -1.08
N TYR A 510 -12.75 -9.57 0.10
CA TYR A 510 -12.50 -10.27 1.36
C TYR A 510 -13.44 -11.46 1.54
N LYS A 511 -14.74 -11.27 1.31
CA LYS A 511 -15.73 -12.35 1.38
C LYS A 511 -15.42 -13.50 0.43
N ALA A 512 -14.98 -13.22 -0.80
CA ALA A 512 -14.60 -14.25 -1.75
C ALA A 512 -13.37 -15.06 -1.28
N ILE A 513 -12.36 -14.39 -0.71
CA ILE A 513 -11.16 -15.07 -0.15
C ILE A 513 -11.55 -15.97 1.03
N ILE A 514 -12.33 -15.44 1.98
CA ILE A 514 -12.75 -16.21 3.15
C ILE A 514 -13.67 -17.36 2.79
N GLN A 515 -14.60 -17.16 1.84
CA GLN A 515 -15.44 -18.24 1.34
C GLN A 515 -14.58 -19.38 0.76
N SER A 516 -13.57 -19.05 -0.06
CA SER A 516 -12.67 -20.08 -0.60
C SER A 516 -11.91 -20.85 0.48
N TYR A 517 -11.58 -20.18 1.59
CA TYR A 517 -10.93 -20.83 2.73
C TYR A 517 -11.92 -21.69 3.55
N GLN A 518 -13.15 -21.23 3.74
CA GLN A 518 -14.22 -22.00 4.39
C GLN A 518 -14.56 -23.27 3.61
N GLU A 519 -14.60 -23.19 2.28
CA GLU A 519 -14.75 -24.34 1.39
C GLU A 519 -13.59 -25.34 1.55
N HIS A 520 -12.35 -24.87 1.74
CA HIS A 520 -11.22 -25.72 2.08
C HIS A 520 -11.42 -26.43 3.42
N ILE A 521 -11.76 -25.69 4.48
CA ILE A 521 -12.02 -26.26 5.82
C ILE A 521 -13.12 -27.33 5.77
N ALA A 522 -14.22 -27.06 5.07
CA ALA A 522 -15.34 -28.00 4.96
C ALA A 522 -14.97 -29.31 4.27
N ASN A 523 -13.89 -29.32 3.48
CA ASN A 523 -13.38 -30.49 2.77
C ASN A 523 -12.17 -31.14 3.47
N LEU A 524 -11.73 -30.63 4.62
CA LEU A 524 -10.68 -31.30 5.41
C LEU A 524 -11.17 -32.69 5.85
N PRO A 525 -10.33 -33.73 5.77
CA PRO A 525 -10.71 -35.05 6.25
C PRO A 525 -11.02 -34.97 7.74
N ALA A 526 -12.15 -35.54 8.17
CA ALA A 526 -12.45 -35.68 9.59
C ALA A 526 -11.28 -36.38 10.29
N GLU A 527 -10.79 -35.82 11.40
CA GLU A 527 -9.75 -36.48 12.18
C GLU A 527 -10.15 -37.92 12.45
N LYS A 528 -9.33 -38.88 12.01
CA LYS A 528 -9.45 -40.25 12.51
C LYS A 528 -9.20 -40.14 14.01
N ARG A 529 -10.26 -40.27 14.81
CA ARG A 529 -10.13 -40.47 16.26
C ARG A 529 -9.12 -41.60 16.43
N LYS A 530 -7.99 -41.28 17.04
CA LYS A 530 -7.11 -42.32 17.56
C LYS A 530 -7.88 -42.91 18.73
N ASP A 531 -8.52 -44.06 18.47
CA ASP A 531 -9.10 -44.91 19.49
C ASP A 531 -8.05 -45.36 20.51
#